data_AF-A0A6B3EP17-F1
#
_entry.id   AF-A0A6B3EP17-F1
#
_cell.length_a   1.000
_cell.length_b   1.000
_cell.length_c   1.000
_cell.angle_alpha   90.00
_cell.angle_beta   90.00
_cell.angle_gamma   90.00
#
_symmetry.space_group_name_H-M   'P 1'
#
loop_
_entity.id
_entity.type
_entity.pdbx_description
1 polymer ?
#
loop_
_entity_poly.entity_id
_entity_poly.type
_entity_poly.pdbx_seq_one_letter_code
_entity_poly.pdbx_strand_id
1 'polypeptide(L)'
;AFSTALTTYRDLSREHPDSAAAHKVPARLRTYYRTVGAPFDEGDYCEAVDPLRHLLTVPGTMGTGRVPEDLVAWPAPRLATSLYGCGIGGLGTADSSTAEYHLTALLEDYPDSPEAGKVVPEMEKHVSFSLRDKGGESPCDATKSLKTLADQATSVAKADGAPAATVTALGRQAERARGGLPTTTWNCALAAYHDKDYAATQTRMRDFTAHYGKDGRAPLARKY
;
A
#
# COMPACT_ATOMS: atom_id res chain seq x y z
N ALA A 1 5.76 -12.04 -23.99
CA ALA A 1 5.14 -13.36 -24.23
C ALA A 1 3.60 -13.32 -24.20
N PHE A 2 2.97 -12.54 -23.31
CA PHE A 2 1.50 -12.47 -23.16
C PHE A 2 0.72 -12.02 -24.42
N SER A 3 1.28 -11.17 -25.27
CA SER A 3 0.59 -10.56 -26.42
C SER A 3 0.37 -11.50 -27.61
N THR A 4 1.26 -12.47 -27.85
CA THR A 4 1.20 -13.35 -29.03
C THR A 4 0.00 -14.31 -28.97
N ALA A 5 -0.25 -14.93 -27.82
CA ALA A 5 -1.38 -15.85 -27.65
C ALA A 5 -2.74 -15.14 -27.79
N LEU A 6 -2.88 -13.95 -27.20
CA LEU A 6 -4.11 -13.16 -27.29
C LEU A 6 -4.37 -12.69 -28.73
N THR A 7 -3.32 -12.33 -29.46
CA THR A 7 -3.42 -11.99 -30.89
C THR A 7 -3.95 -13.17 -31.70
N THR A 8 -3.39 -14.37 -31.51
CA THR A 8 -3.88 -15.58 -32.19
C THR A 8 -5.33 -15.89 -31.83
N TYR A 9 -5.73 -15.74 -30.56
CA TYR A 9 -7.11 -15.96 -30.14
C TYR A 9 -8.08 -14.96 -30.78
N ARG A 10 -7.70 -13.68 -30.82
CA ARG A 10 -8.45 -12.62 -31.50
C ARG A 10 -8.63 -12.95 -32.98
N ASP A 11 -7.56 -13.28 -33.67
CA ASP A 11 -7.58 -13.51 -35.12
C ASP A 11 -8.43 -14.75 -35.44
N LEU A 12 -8.31 -15.83 -34.65
CA LEU A 12 -9.18 -17.00 -34.75
C LEU A 12 -10.67 -16.65 -34.57
N SER A 13 -11.01 -15.90 -33.52
CA SER A 13 -12.40 -15.50 -33.27
C SER A 13 -12.94 -14.51 -34.29
N ARG A 14 -12.08 -13.74 -34.98
CA ARG A 14 -12.50 -12.71 -35.94
C ARG A 14 -12.57 -13.23 -37.36
N GLU A 15 -11.55 -13.93 -37.80
CA GLU A 15 -11.36 -14.35 -39.18
C GLU A 15 -11.95 -15.74 -39.44
N HIS A 16 -12.07 -16.56 -38.39
CA HIS A 16 -12.55 -17.94 -38.49
C HIS A 16 -13.58 -18.30 -37.41
N PRO A 17 -14.68 -17.53 -37.25
CA PRO A 17 -15.62 -17.68 -36.13
C PRO A 17 -16.28 -19.06 -36.01
N ASP A 18 -16.55 -19.72 -37.14
CA ASP A 18 -17.20 -21.05 -37.18
C ASP A 18 -16.20 -22.22 -37.08
N SER A 19 -14.92 -21.92 -36.87
CA SER A 19 -13.90 -22.96 -36.75
C SER A 19 -13.98 -23.65 -35.39
N ALA A 20 -13.67 -24.95 -35.37
CA ALA A 20 -13.51 -25.71 -34.13
C ALA A 20 -12.45 -25.09 -33.18
N ALA A 21 -11.49 -24.34 -33.74
CA ALA A 21 -10.48 -23.61 -32.96
C ALA A 21 -11.09 -22.35 -32.30
N ALA A 22 -11.89 -21.57 -33.03
CA ALA A 22 -12.56 -20.39 -32.49
C ALA A 22 -13.53 -20.76 -31.35
N HIS A 23 -14.26 -21.87 -31.48
CA HIS A 23 -15.12 -22.37 -30.40
C HIS A 23 -14.37 -22.75 -29.11
N LYS A 24 -13.04 -22.99 -29.18
CA LYS A 24 -12.20 -23.26 -27.99
C LYS A 24 -11.66 -22.00 -27.33
N VAL A 25 -11.75 -20.83 -27.97
CA VAL A 25 -11.19 -19.57 -27.46
C VAL A 25 -11.72 -19.20 -26.06
N PRO A 26 -13.03 -19.29 -25.76
CA PRO A 26 -13.52 -18.96 -24.42
C PRO A 26 -12.88 -19.81 -23.31
N ALA A 27 -12.75 -21.13 -23.53
CA ALA A 27 -12.10 -22.02 -22.56
C ALA A 27 -10.59 -21.73 -22.42
N ARG A 28 -9.92 -21.36 -23.52
CA ARG A 28 -8.51 -20.95 -23.50
C ARG A 28 -8.31 -19.62 -22.77
N LEU A 29 -9.23 -18.66 -22.93
CA LEU A 29 -9.21 -17.41 -22.17
C LEU A 29 -9.38 -17.66 -20.67
N ARG A 30 -10.29 -18.55 -20.26
CA ARG A 30 -10.43 -18.94 -18.84
C ARG A 30 -9.14 -19.50 -18.27
N THR A 31 -8.47 -20.38 -19.04
CA THR A 31 -7.17 -20.94 -18.65
C THR A 31 -6.11 -19.85 -18.56
N TYR A 32 -6.08 -18.94 -19.53
CA TYR A 32 -5.16 -17.81 -19.57
C TYR A 32 -5.32 -16.91 -18.34
N TYR A 33 -6.55 -16.50 -18.01
CA TYR A 33 -6.84 -15.67 -16.83
C TYR A 33 -6.40 -16.35 -15.54
N ARG A 34 -6.71 -17.65 -15.37
CA ARG A 34 -6.30 -18.42 -14.20
C ARG A 34 -4.77 -18.50 -14.07
N THR A 35 -4.06 -18.74 -15.17
CA THR A 35 -2.59 -18.84 -15.14
C THR A 35 -1.94 -17.49 -14.84
N VAL A 36 -2.41 -16.42 -15.47
CA VAL A 36 -1.86 -15.07 -15.24
C VAL A 36 -2.20 -14.57 -13.84
N GLY A 37 -3.43 -14.83 -13.38
CA GLY A 37 -3.89 -14.44 -12.04
C GLY A 37 -3.48 -15.37 -10.90
N ALA A 38 -2.66 -16.40 -11.16
CA ALA A 38 -2.26 -17.38 -10.15
C ALA A 38 -1.68 -16.78 -8.86
N PRO A 39 -0.83 -15.72 -8.89
CA PRO A 39 -0.31 -15.10 -7.66
C PRO A 39 -1.42 -14.60 -6.72
N PHE A 40 -2.55 -14.14 -7.27
CA PHE A 40 -3.69 -13.72 -6.45
C PHE A 40 -4.31 -14.90 -5.69
N ASP A 41 -4.50 -16.02 -6.37
CA ASP A 41 -5.09 -17.23 -5.78
C ASP A 41 -4.15 -17.88 -4.74
N GLU A 42 -2.85 -17.66 -4.89
CA GLU A 42 -1.79 -18.09 -3.95
C GLU A 42 -1.64 -17.15 -2.75
N GLY A 43 -2.26 -15.96 -2.78
CA GLY A 43 -2.18 -14.95 -1.72
C GLY A 43 -0.99 -13.99 -1.85
N ASP A 44 -0.21 -14.09 -2.93
CA ASP A 44 0.94 -13.24 -3.23
C ASP A 44 0.48 -11.92 -3.85
N TYR A 45 -0.17 -11.09 -3.03
CA TYR A 45 -0.86 -9.88 -3.47
C TYR A 45 0.05 -8.86 -4.18
N CYS A 46 1.29 -8.69 -3.74
CA CYS A 46 2.23 -7.79 -4.42
C CYS A 46 2.55 -8.28 -5.84
N GLU A 47 2.85 -9.58 -5.99
CA GLU A 47 3.13 -10.20 -7.29
C GLU A 47 1.88 -10.29 -8.18
N ALA A 48 0.69 -10.19 -7.61
CA ALA A 48 -0.57 -10.21 -8.34
C ALA A 48 -0.90 -8.88 -9.04
N VAL A 49 -0.33 -7.74 -8.61
CA VAL A 49 -0.71 -6.40 -9.12
C VAL A 49 -0.51 -6.28 -10.63
N ASP A 50 0.70 -6.56 -11.12
CA ASP A 50 1.03 -6.40 -12.54
C ASP A 50 0.30 -7.41 -13.44
N PRO A 51 0.21 -8.72 -13.10
CA PRO A 51 -0.62 -9.65 -13.83
C PRO A 51 -2.10 -9.25 -13.90
N LEU A 52 -2.67 -8.75 -12.80
CA LEU A 52 -4.07 -8.31 -12.77
C LEU A 52 -4.30 -7.05 -13.62
N ARG A 53 -3.37 -6.08 -13.59
CA ARG A 53 -3.38 -4.93 -14.51
C ARG A 53 -3.31 -5.37 -15.96
N HIS A 54 -2.45 -6.35 -16.28
CA HIS A 54 -2.39 -6.91 -17.63
C HIS A 54 -3.75 -7.49 -18.07
N LEU A 55 -4.43 -8.23 -17.18
CA LEU A 55 -5.74 -8.82 -17.48
C LEU A 55 -6.84 -7.79 -17.76
N LEU A 56 -6.76 -6.57 -17.20
CA LEU A 56 -7.69 -5.48 -17.54
C LEU A 56 -7.57 -5.03 -19.01
N THR A 57 -6.42 -5.25 -19.65
CA THR A 57 -6.18 -4.83 -21.04
C THR A 57 -6.65 -5.87 -22.08
N VAL A 58 -6.97 -7.09 -21.63
CA VAL A 58 -7.33 -8.21 -22.51
C VAL A 58 -8.62 -7.97 -23.30
N PRO A 59 -9.72 -7.43 -22.73
CA PRO A 59 -10.92 -7.12 -23.50
C PRO A 59 -10.66 -6.15 -24.65
N GLY A 60 -9.82 -5.13 -24.43
CA GLY A 60 -9.40 -4.20 -25.48
C GLY A 60 -8.56 -4.87 -26.57
N THR A 61 -7.67 -5.79 -26.17
CA THR A 61 -6.85 -6.58 -27.10
C THR A 61 -7.68 -7.54 -27.95
N MET A 62 -8.67 -8.20 -27.35
CA MET A 62 -9.54 -9.16 -28.01
C MET A 62 -10.62 -8.48 -28.86
N GLY A 63 -11.07 -7.29 -28.49
CA GLY A 63 -12.18 -6.57 -29.10
C GLY A 63 -13.53 -6.86 -28.42
N THR A 64 -14.47 -5.94 -28.61
CA THR A 64 -15.79 -5.93 -27.95
C THR A 64 -16.55 -7.26 -28.13
N GLY A 65 -17.10 -7.79 -27.03
CA GLY A 65 -17.94 -8.99 -27.04
C GLY A 65 -17.20 -10.31 -27.24
N ARG A 66 -15.87 -10.31 -27.30
CA ARG A 66 -15.06 -11.52 -27.57
C ARG A 66 -14.46 -12.15 -26.32
N VAL A 67 -14.55 -11.47 -25.18
CA VAL A 67 -14.20 -11.99 -23.86
C VAL A 67 -15.49 -12.23 -23.09
N PRO A 68 -15.69 -13.42 -22.49
CA PRO A 68 -16.83 -13.67 -21.60
C PRO A 68 -16.96 -12.60 -20.52
N GLU A 69 -18.19 -12.15 -20.25
CA GLU A 69 -18.45 -11.05 -19.29
C GLU A 69 -17.87 -11.33 -17.90
N ASP A 70 -17.91 -12.58 -17.46
CA ASP A 70 -17.34 -12.98 -16.18
C ASP A 70 -15.82 -12.80 -16.13
N LEU A 71 -15.11 -12.96 -17.26
CA LEU A 71 -13.68 -12.68 -17.35
C LEU A 71 -13.38 -11.19 -17.50
N VAL A 72 -14.27 -10.41 -18.11
CA VAL A 72 -14.13 -8.95 -18.17
C VAL A 72 -14.19 -8.36 -16.76
N ALA A 73 -15.14 -8.81 -15.93
CA ALA A 73 -15.33 -8.31 -14.56
C ALA A 73 -14.35 -8.93 -13.54
N TRP A 74 -13.62 -9.98 -13.90
CA TRP A 74 -12.79 -10.76 -12.98
C TRP A 74 -11.60 -10.00 -12.34
N PRO A 75 -10.81 -9.19 -13.07
CA PRO A 75 -9.55 -8.65 -12.54
C PRO A 75 -9.73 -7.47 -11.59
N ALA A 76 -10.67 -6.56 -11.87
CA ALA A 76 -10.84 -5.31 -11.14
C ALA A 76 -10.98 -5.49 -9.61
N PRO A 77 -11.92 -6.30 -9.07
CA PRO A 77 -12.03 -6.48 -7.63
C PRO A 77 -10.79 -7.13 -7.01
N ARG A 78 -10.12 -8.03 -7.73
CA ARG A 78 -8.89 -8.69 -7.27
C ARG A 78 -7.72 -7.75 -7.25
N LEU A 79 -7.65 -6.82 -8.21
CA LEU A 79 -6.62 -5.78 -8.24
C LEU A 79 -6.80 -4.84 -7.05
N ALA A 80 -8.03 -4.43 -6.72
CA ALA A 80 -8.30 -3.66 -5.51
C ALA A 80 -7.83 -4.39 -4.24
N THR A 81 -8.18 -5.68 -4.09
CA THR A 81 -7.68 -6.53 -2.99
C THR A 81 -6.15 -6.63 -2.96
N SER A 82 -5.50 -6.74 -4.12
CA SER A 82 -4.04 -6.87 -4.22
C SER A 82 -3.30 -5.57 -3.89
N LEU A 83 -3.79 -4.44 -4.41
CA LEU A 83 -3.26 -3.10 -4.10
C LEU A 83 -3.39 -2.81 -2.61
N TYR A 84 -4.54 -3.16 -2.01
CA TYR A 84 -4.72 -3.06 -0.57
C TYR A 84 -3.76 -3.96 0.20
N GLY A 85 -3.75 -5.26 -0.10
CA GLY A 85 -2.94 -6.26 0.62
C GLY A 85 -1.45 -5.96 0.57
N CYS A 86 -0.94 -5.60 -0.61
CA CYS A 86 0.45 -5.18 -0.76
C CYS A 86 0.72 -3.83 -0.07
N GLY A 87 -0.19 -2.87 -0.24
CA GLY A 87 -0.06 -1.53 0.31
C GLY A 87 0.00 -1.50 1.84
N ILE A 88 -0.90 -2.22 2.52
CA ILE A 88 -0.90 -2.27 3.99
C ILE A 88 0.32 -3.01 4.55
N GLY A 89 0.86 -3.99 3.82
CA GLY A 89 2.03 -4.76 4.23
C GLY A 89 3.30 -3.91 4.41
N GLY A 90 3.39 -2.77 3.70
CA GLY A 90 4.51 -1.84 3.80
C GLY A 90 4.29 -0.66 4.76
N LEU A 91 3.15 -0.57 5.46
CA LEU A 91 2.87 0.56 6.37
C LEU A 91 3.87 0.62 7.53
N GLY A 92 4.45 1.81 7.74
CA GLY A 92 5.45 2.04 8.78
C GLY A 92 6.82 1.43 8.50
N THR A 93 7.01 0.75 7.37
CA THR A 93 8.30 0.16 6.98
C THR A 93 9.15 1.15 6.19
N ALA A 94 10.47 0.92 6.13
CA ALA A 94 11.38 1.78 5.39
C ALA A 94 11.19 1.72 3.86
N ASP A 95 10.54 0.66 3.34
CA ASP A 95 10.13 0.57 1.93
C ASP A 95 8.80 1.30 1.71
N SER A 96 8.77 2.59 2.05
CA SER A 96 7.53 3.37 2.09
C SER A 96 6.95 3.60 0.70
N SER A 97 7.79 3.64 -0.34
CA SER A 97 7.39 3.87 -1.73
C SER A 97 6.41 2.83 -2.24
N THR A 98 6.58 1.57 -1.83
CA THR A 98 5.72 0.47 -2.27
C THR A 98 4.32 0.63 -1.67
N ALA A 99 4.24 0.89 -0.36
CA ALA A 99 2.97 1.13 0.33
C ALA A 99 2.22 2.34 -0.24
N GLU A 100 2.91 3.48 -0.39
CA GLU A 100 2.34 4.71 -0.93
C GLU A 100 1.81 4.49 -2.34
N TYR A 101 2.61 3.85 -3.19
CA TYR A 101 2.24 3.58 -4.57
C TYR A 101 0.95 2.76 -4.68
N HIS A 102 0.86 1.65 -3.94
CA HIS A 102 -0.30 0.76 -4.05
C HIS A 102 -1.56 1.35 -3.39
N LEU A 103 -1.44 2.00 -2.23
CA LEU A 103 -2.59 2.61 -1.56
C LEU A 103 -3.11 3.85 -2.31
N THR A 104 -2.22 4.60 -2.96
CA THR A 104 -2.62 5.72 -3.83
C THR A 104 -3.39 5.19 -5.04
N ALA A 105 -2.83 4.21 -5.76
CA ALA A 105 -3.50 3.58 -6.90
C ALA A 105 -4.86 2.96 -6.51
N LEU A 106 -4.98 2.37 -5.31
CA LEU A 106 -6.25 1.85 -4.81
C LEU A 106 -7.32 2.94 -4.69
N LEU A 107 -6.97 4.11 -4.13
CA LEU A 107 -7.91 5.21 -3.93
C LEU A 107 -8.24 5.93 -5.25
N GLU A 108 -7.31 5.97 -6.20
CA GLU A 108 -7.50 6.56 -7.52
C GLU A 108 -8.35 5.68 -8.43
N ASP A 109 -7.99 4.41 -8.56
CA ASP A 109 -8.61 3.49 -9.51
C ASP A 109 -9.90 2.84 -8.97
N TYR A 110 -10.00 2.68 -7.64
CA TYR A 110 -11.08 1.94 -6.97
C TYR A 110 -11.60 2.64 -5.69
N PRO A 111 -11.99 3.94 -5.75
CA PRO A 111 -12.37 4.72 -4.57
C PRO A 111 -13.56 4.15 -3.78
N ASP A 112 -14.47 3.45 -4.48
CA ASP A 112 -15.69 2.88 -3.89
C ASP A 112 -15.53 1.40 -3.48
N SER A 113 -14.31 0.84 -3.60
CA SER A 113 -14.06 -0.54 -3.20
C SER A 113 -14.13 -0.73 -1.68
N PRO A 114 -14.56 -1.91 -1.19
CA PRO A 114 -14.47 -2.25 0.22
C PRO A 114 -13.05 -2.09 0.79
N GLU A 115 -12.04 -2.33 -0.04
CA GLU A 115 -10.63 -2.14 0.24
C GLU A 115 -10.24 -0.68 0.49
N ALA A 116 -10.69 0.24 -0.36
CA ALA A 116 -10.48 1.69 -0.17
C ALA A 116 -11.05 2.14 1.18
N GLY A 117 -12.21 1.61 1.57
CA GLY A 117 -12.83 1.87 2.88
C GLY A 117 -12.02 1.41 4.09
N LYS A 118 -11.03 0.51 3.92
CA LYS A 118 -10.19 -0.03 5.00
C LYS A 118 -8.87 0.71 5.19
N VAL A 119 -8.46 1.56 4.24
CA VAL A 119 -7.16 2.25 4.28
C VAL A 119 -7.01 3.11 5.53
N VAL A 120 -8.02 3.93 5.84
CA VAL A 120 -8.01 4.79 7.03
C VAL A 120 -7.99 3.98 8.34
N PRO A 121 -8.87 2.98 8.54
CA PRO A 121 -8.80 2.11 9.73
C PRO A 121 -7.45 1.43 9.94
N GLU A 122 -6.82 0.88 8.90
CA GLU A 122 -5.50 0.24 9.08
C GLU A 122 -4.41 1.27 9.36
N MET A 123 -4.41 2.44 8.69
CA MET A 123 -3.49 3.53 9.02
C MET A 123 -3.60 3.95 10.50
N GLU A 124 -4.83 4.12 11.00
CA GLU A 124 -5.07 4.46 12.41
C GLU A 124 -4.53 3.40 13.37
N LYS A 125 -4.71 2.11 13.04
CA LYS A 125 -4.20 0.99 13.84
C LYS A 125 -2.69 0.98 13.90
N HIS A 126 -1.99 1.18 12.77
CA HIS A 126 -0.53 1.26 12.73
C HIS A 126 -0.01 2.47 13.50
N VAL A 127 -0.61 3.66 13.31
CA VAL A 127 -0.25 4.86 14.09
C VAL A 127 -0.47 4.62 15.58
N SER A 128 -1.60 4.04 15.96
CA SER A 128 -1.92 3.75 17.37
C SER A 128 -0.98 2.70 17.97
N PHE A 129 -0.51 1.75 17.18
CA PHE A 129 0.45 0.74 17.60
C PHE A 129 1.82 1.36 17.90
N SER A 130 2.38 2.13 16.96
CA SER A 130 3.69 2.77 17.16
C SER A 130 3.66 3.93 18.19
N LEU A 131 2.49 4.45 18.55
CA LEU A 131 2.33 5.37 19.69
C LEU A 131 2.33 4.67 21.06
N ARG A 132 2.13 3.36 21.12
CA ARG A 132 2.06 2.63 22.40
C ARG A 132 3.45 2.19 22.83
N ASP A 133 3.88 2.62 24.02
CA ASP A 133 5.14 2.18 24.65
C ASP A 133 5.23 0.65 24.86
N LYS A 134 4.09 -0.07 24.86
CA LYS A 134 4.01 -1.54 24.97
C LYS A 134 3.72 -2.26 23.65
N GLY A 135 3.85 -1.56 22.51
CA GLY A 135 3.62 -2.13 21.18
C GLY A 135 4.57 -3.28 20.83
N GLY A 136 5.68 -3.45 21.55
CA GLY A 136 6.69 -4.47 21.24
C GLY A 136 7.76 -4.00 20.27
N GLU A 137 7.61 -2.82 19.67
CA GLU A 137 8.69 -2.11 18.98
C GLU A 137 9.67 -1.50 19.98
N SER A 138 10.95 -1.43 19.62
CA SER A 138 11.87 -0.58 20.36
C SER A 138 11.43 0.89 20.21
N PRO A 139 11.65 1.76 21.21
CA PRO A 139 11.24 3.17 21.10
C PRO A 139 11.81 3.90 19.88
N CYS A 140 12.99 3.48 19.41
CA CYS A 140 13.62 4.04 18.22
C CYS A 140 12.97 3.55 16.93
N ASP A 141 12.57 2.29 16.86
CA ASP A 141 11.85 1.76 15.71
C ASP A 141 10.45 2.36 15.63
N ALA A 142 9.75 2.48 16.77
CA ALA A 142 8.48 3.18 16.86
C ALA A 142 8.56 4.64 16.36
N THR A 143 9.66 5.34 16.65
CA THR A 143 9.90 6.69 16.12
C THR A 143 10.02 6.69 14.59
N LYS A 144 10.76 5.74 14.03
CA LYS A 144 10.90 5.60 12.56
C LYS A 144 9.57 5.22 11.92
N SER A 145 8.89 4.20 12.46
CA SER A 145 7.57 3.76 12.00
C SER A 145 6.58 4.92 11.98
N LEU A 146 6.49 5.71 13.06
CA LEU A 146 5.60 6.87 13.10
C LEU A 146 5.93 7.94 12.07
N LYS A 147 7.22 8.22 11.84
CA LYS A 147 7.63 9.18 10.82
C LYS A 147 7.20 8.70 9.44
N THR A 148 7.48 7.44 9.12
CA THR A 148 7.07 6.82 7.87
C THR A 148 5.55 6.83 7.71
N LEU A 149 4.79 6.46 8.74
CA LEU A 149 3.32 6.48 8.70
C LEU A 149 2.77 7.90 8.45
N ALA A 150 3.38 8.93 9.05
CA ALA A 150 2.98 10.32 8.81
C ALA A 150 3.18 10.73 7.34
N ASP A 151 4.32 10.34 6.75
CA ASP A 151 4.66 10.64 5.37
C ASP A 151 3.75 9.86 4.41
N GLN A 152 3.56 8.56 4.65
CA GLN A 152 2.65 7.68 3.89
C GLN A 152 1.22 8.21 3.92
N ALA A 153 0.67 8.54 5.10
CA ALA A 153 -0.67 9.10 5.23
C ALA A 153 -0.82 10.42 4.46
N THR A 154 0.23 11.26 4.45
CA THR A 154 0.23 12.53 3.71
C THR A 154 0.30 12.32 2.21
N SER A 155 1.07 11.33 1.75
CA SER A 155 1.22 10.97 0.35
C SER A 155 -0.09 10.41 -0.20
N VAL A 156 -0.65 9.39 0.45
CA VAL A 156 -1.90 8.73 0.06
C VAL A 156 -3.10 9.68 0.11
N ALA A 157 -3.10 10.68 1.01
CA ALA A 157 -4.16 11.69 1.05
C ALA A 157 -4.20 12.59 -0.20
N LYS A 158 -3.19 12.55 -1.07
CA LYS A 158 -3.16 13.31 -2.33
C LYS A 158 -3.66 12.50 -3.54
N ALA A 159 -4.09 11.26 -3.33
CA ALA A 159 -4.68 10.43 -4.37
C ALA A 159 -5.82 11.17 -5.09
N ASP A 160 -5.72 11.27 -6.42
CA ASP A 160 -6.73 11.92 -7.23
C ASP A 160 -8.07 11.16 -7.16
N GLY A 161 -9.18 11.88 -7.01
CA GLY A 161 -10.50 11.25 -6.90
C GLY A 161 -10.80 10.56 -5.56
N ALA A 162 -9.86 10.55 -4.60
CA ALA A 162 -10.13 10.05 -3.26
C ALA A 162 -11.27 10.82 -2.57
N PRO A 163 -12.19 10.15 -1.85
CA PRO A 163 -13.28 10.82 -1.14
C PRO A 163 -12.73 11.85 -0.15
N ALA A 164 -13.33 13.05 -0.10
CA ALA A 164 -12.87 14.14 0.78
C ALA A 164 -12.82 13.72 2.27
N ALA A 165 -13.73 12.84 2.70
CA ALA A 165 -13.72 12.27 4.04
C ALA A 165 -12.47 11.40 4.31
N THR A 166 -12.04 10.61 3.32
CA THR A 166 -10.82 9.79 3.36
C THR A 166 -9.58 10.69 3.45
N VAL A 167 -9.48 11.70 2.59
CA VAL A 167 -8.38 12.69 2.59
C VAL A 167 -8.27 13.37 3.97
N THR A 168 -9.39 13.85 4.49
CA THR A 168 -9.43 14.50 5.81
C THR A 168 -9.01 13.53 6.92
N ALA A 169 -9.46 12.27 6.87
CA ALA A 169 -9.12 11.28 7.89
C ALA A 169 -7.64 10.88 7.84
N LEU A 170 -7.07 10.67 6.66
CA LEU A 170 -5.63 10.42 6.49
C LEU A 170 -4.80 11.61 6.98
N GLY A 171 -5.21 12.84 6.67
CA GLY A 171 -4.58 14.05 7.22
C GLY A 171 -4.57 14.08 8.75
N ARG A 172 -5.68 13.68 9.40
CA ARG A 172 -5.72 13.55 10.87
C ARG A 172 -4.76 12.48 11.38
N GLN A 173 -4.62 11.34 10.70
CA GLN A 173 -3.66 10.31 11.10
C GLN A 173 -2.21 10.78 10.93
N ALA A 174 -1.91 11.51 9.85
CA ALA A 174 -0.60 12.12 9.66
C ALA A 174 -0.25 13.10 10.78
N GLU A 175 -1.17 14.00 11.14
CA GLU A 175 -0.96 14.95 12.24
C GLU A 175 -0.85 14.26 13.61
N ARG A 176 -1.65 13.22 13.84
CA ARG A 176 -1.54 12.40 15.06
C ARG A 176 -0.18 11.72 15.17
N ALA A 177 0.31 11.12 14.09
CA ALA A 177 1.63 10.49 14.05
C ALA A 177 2.74 11.51 14.31
N ARG A 178 2.71 12.68 13.65
CA ARG A 178 3.64 13.80 13.89
C ARG A 178 3.61 14.29 15.33
N GLY A 179 2.42 14.44 15.91
CA GLY A 179 2.24 14.87 17.30
C GLY A 179 2.83 13.90 18.32
N GLY A 180 2.95 12.61 17.97
CA GLY A 180 3.60 11.61 18.82
C GLY A 180 5.12 11.58 18.74
N LEU A 181 5.71 12.11 17.66
CA LEU A 181 7.16 12.04 17.43
C LEU A 181 8.02 12.63 18.55
N PRO A 182 7.67 13.75 19.22
CA PRO A 182 8.45 14.23 20.36
C PRO A 182 8.56 13.17 21.45
N THR A 183 7.45 12.51 21.78
CA THR A 183 7.44 11.51 22.84
C THR A 183 8.21 10.26 22.48
N THR A 184 8.05 9.73 21.28
CA THR A 184 8.80 8.54 20.87
C THR A 184 10.28 8.83 20.68
N THR A 185 10.64 10.00 20.15
CA THR A 185 12.06 10.44 20.03
C THR A 185 12.71 10.55 21.40
N TRP A 186 12.00 11.14 22.38
CA TRP A 186 12.46 11.20 23.76
C TRP A 186 12.67 9.81 24.36
N ASN A 187 11.70 8.91 24.18
CA ASN A 187 11.80 7.54 24.69
C ASN A 187 12.95 6.76 24.03
N CYS A 188 13.22 6.98 22.74
CA CYS A 188 14.40 6.45 22.04
C CYS A 188 15.72 6.95 22.64
N ALA A 189 15.81 8.24 23.00
CA ALA A 189 16.98 8.79 23.67
C ALA A 189 17.18 8.18 25.08
N LEU A 190 16.08 7.99 25.83
CA LEU A 190 16.12 7.33 27.15
C LEU A 190 16.48 5.85 27.05
N ALA A 191 16.02 5.12 26.04
CA ALA A 191 16.39 3.73 25.82
C ALA A 191 17.91 3.59 25.68
N ALA A 192 18.54 4.43 24.86
CA ALA A 192 20.01 4.47 24.72
C ALA A 192 20.73 4.76 26.04
N TYR A 193 20.14 5.63 26.88
CA TYR A 193 20.70 5.95 28.19
C TYR A 193 20.63 4.74 29.13
N HIS A 194 19.51 4.02 29.13
CA HIS A 194 19.34 2.77 29.88
C HIS A 194 20.29 1.67 29.41
N ASP A 195 20.59 1.63 28.11
CA ASP A 195 21.59 0.75 27.50
C ASP A 195 23.03 1.19 27.75
N LYS A 196 23.24 2.30 28.48
CA LYS A 196 24.55 2.91 28.80
C LYS A 196 25.31 3.41 27.57
N ASP A 197 24.63 3.61 26.45
CA ASP A 197 25.18 4.25 25.26
C ASP A 197 25.04 5.78 25.35
N TYR A 198 25.88 6.39 26.19
CA TYR A 198 25.83 7.81 26.47
C TYR A 198 26.12 8.68 25.24
N ALA A 199 26.98 8.22 24.34
CA ALA A 199 27.29 8.94 23.10
C ALA A 199 26.06 9.03 22.19
N ALA A 200 25.31 7.93 22.06
CA ALA A 200 24.08 7.95 21.29
C ALA A 200 22.95 8.69 22.03
N THR A 201 22.89 8.65 23.37
CA THR A 201 21.98 9.50 24.14
C THR A 201 22.21 10.98 23.85
N GLN A 202 23.46 11.46 23.96
CA GLN A 202 23.79 12.87 23.71
C GLN A 202 23.41 13.31 22.30
N THR A 203 23.71 12.48 21.31
CA THR A 203 23.34 12.73 19.91
C THR A 203 21.83 12.86 19.78
N ARG A 204 21.06 11.89 20.30
CA ARG A 204 19.59 11.90 20.23
C ARG A 204 18.96 13.04 21.02
N MET A 205 19.51 13.43 22.16
CA MET A 205 19.02 14.58 22.94
C MET A 205 19.26 15.90 22.21
N ARG A 206 20.41 16.06 21.54
CA ARG A 206 20.66 17.20 20.64
C ARG A 206 19.65 17.22 19.50
N ASP A 207 19.43 16.09 18.83
CA ASP A 207 18.46 15.98 17.73
C ASP A 207 17.05 16.31 18.21
N PHE A 208 16.67 15.81 19.39
CA PHE A 208 15.40 16.15 20.04
C PHE A 208 15.26 17.66 20.24
N THR A 209 16.29 18.34 20.76
CA THR A 209 16.22 19.81 20.95
C THR A 209 16.18 20.58 19.64
N ALA A 210 16.82 20.08 18.58
CA ALA A 210 16.83 20.70 17.27
C ALA A 210 15.44 20.64 16.62
N HIS A 211 14.76 19.49 16.71
CA HIS A 211 13.46 19.27 16.08
C HIS A 211 12.27 19.68 16.98
N TYR A 212 12.43 19.58 18.30
CA TYR A 212 11.36 19.79 19.29
C TYR A 212 11.77 20.80 20.37
N GLY A 213 12.47 21.87 19.98
CA GLY A 213 12.98 22.88 20.92
C GLY A 213 11.91 23.64 21.74
N LYS A 214 10.63 23.52 21.36
CA LYS A 214 9.46 24.06 22.07
C LYS A 214 8.78 23.03 23.00
N ASP A 215 9.16 21.76 22.96
CA ASP A 215 8.64 20.74 23.85
C ASP A 215 9.12 21.01 25.29
N GLY A 216 8.25 20.75 26.28
CA GLY A 216 8.56 20.99 27.70
C GLY A 216 9.77 20.22 28.23
N ARG A 217 10.19 19.14 27.53
CA ARG A 217 11.39 18.35 27.85
C ARG A 217 12.67 18.93 27.26
N ALA A 218 12.60 19.90 26.33
CA ALA A 218 13.78 20.48 25.70
C ALA A 218 14.81 21.07 26.70
N PRO A 219 14.42 21.73 27.80
CA PRO A 219 15.38 22.17 28.82
C PRO A 219 16.12 21.02 29.52
N LEU A 220 15.50 19.85 29.66
CA LEU A 220 16.13 18.66 30.22
C LEU A 220 17.06 18.01 29.21
N ALA A 221 16.64 17.90 27.95
CA ALA A 221 17.47 17.37 26.85
C ALA A 221 18.80 18.12 26.71
N ARG A 222 18.81 19.46 26.87
CA ARG A 222 20.02 20.30 26.80
C ARG A 222 21.05 20.05 27.92
N LYS A 223 20.71 19.25 28.94
CA LYS A 223 21.62 18.94 30.06
C LYS A 223 22.44 17.66 29.83
N TYR A 224 22.09 16.87 28.81
CA TYR A 224 22.84 15.68 28.41
C TYR A 224 24.04 16.06 27.55
#